data_AF-A0A1G4B9Y3-F1
#
_entry.id   AF-A0A1G4B9Y3-F1
#
_cell.length_a   1.000
_cell.length_b   1.000
_cell.length_c   1.000
_cell.angle_alpha   90.00
_cell.angle_beta   90.00
_cell.angle_gamma   90.00
#
_symmetry.space_group_name_H-M   'P 1'
#
loop_
_entity.id
_entity.type
_entity.pdbx_description
1 polymer ?
#
loop_
_entity_poly.entity_id
_entity_poly.type
_entity_poly.pdbx_seq_one_letter_code
_entity_poly.pdbx_strand_id
1 'polypeptide(L)'
;MRLTLFISTRLTPFVAFSARMSSSLPDDLAMSATFIPSTGTTFAVVYGCSGEQMGSIEAKIRRAGKQLFHPLLLPGVFAELERARLVEAVEDLMDPFTLRSEQLEKQPWRPEEDTDGTKAQQHLSLCVQSQNLMDQIRMVKRQLTKFSKEINIVTTELESLDEAEYIHCNEPRAAEIANVGIKMKRRVDDIMVEYDDKIDECNMMICNTSLAMQTIWNHIARQDSKTNTKISKANAAIAVQTKVESAQMRTIALLTMIYLPLSSVAAIFSMDMFNWEAMDGQSIVSKHIWLFAVLTVGLTLLTIAAWFLGTRKEKAMAKKSDIYFNSPQRHETFDYV
;
A
#
# COMPACT_ATOMS: atom_id res chain seq x y z
N MET A 1 8.21 -6.88 -24.10
CA MET A 1 8.55 -7.69 -25.30
C MET A 1 8.46 -9.20 -25.05
N ARG A 2 7.83 -9.95 -25.96
CA ARG A 2 7.91 -11.42 -26.10
C ARG A 2 8.57 -11.72 -27.43
N LEU A 3 9.62 -12.54 -27.44
CA LEU A 3 10.36 -12.93 -28.63
C LEU A 3 10.34 -14.47 -28.71
N THR A 4 10.05 -15.01 -29.87
CA THR A 4 9.96 -16.46 -30.08
C THR A 4 10.63 -16.82 -31.39
N LEU A 5 11.58 -17.73 -31.30
CA LEU A 5 12.24 -18.34 -32.44
C LEU A 5 11.57 -19.67 -32.78
N PHE A 6 11.44 -19.94 -34.07
CA PHE A 6 11.04 -21.22 -34.59
C PHE A 6 11.99 -21.63 -35.72
N ILE A 7 12.49 -22.86 -35.66
CA ILE A 7 13.37 -23.43 -36.69
C ILE A 7 12.70 -24.66 -37.26
N SER A 8 12.67 -24.75 -38.59
CA SER A 8 12.24 -25.96 -39.29
C SER A 8 13.38 -26.46 -40.17
N THR A 9 13.68 -27.74 -40.07
CA THR A 9 14.71 -28.45 -40.86
C THR A 9 14.13 -29.49 -41.82
N ARG A 10 12.79 -29.64 -41.88
CA ARG A 10 12.14 -30.63 -42.78
C ARG A 10 11.70 -29.97 -44.09
N LEU A 11 12.06 -30.60 -45.22
CA LEU A 11 11.76 -30.25 -46.62
C LEU A 11 12.40 -28.96 -47.16
N THR A 12 12.35 -27.85 -46.41
CA THR A 12 13.09 -26.60 -46.69
C THR A 12 13.51 -25.95 -45.39
N PRO A 13 14.82 -25.75 -45.11
CA PRO A 13 15.24 -25.12 -43.87
C PRO A 13 14.77 -23.66 -43.83
N PHE A 14 14.20 -23.21 -42.71
CA PHE A 14 13.92 -21.81 -42.48
C PHE A 14 13.98 -21.45 -40.99
N VAL A 15 14.30 -20.19 -40.72
CA VAL A 15 14.37 -19.63 -39.36
C VAL A 15 13.34 -18.51 -39.24
N ALA A 16 12.34 -18.67 -38.40
CA ALA A 16 11.29 -17.68 -38.18
C ALA A 16 11.43 -17.03 -36.79
N PHE A 17 11.26 -15.72 -36.76
CA PHE A 17 11.23 -14.90 -35.56
C PHE A 17 9.86 -14.24 -35.45
N SER A 18 9.28 -14.29 -34.27
CA SER A 18 8.10 -13.49 -33.93
C SER A 18 8.39 -12.68 -32.68
N ALA A 19 8.10 -11.39 -32.72
CA ALA A 19 8.34 -10.47 -31.62
C ALA A 19 7.12 -9.61 -31.39
N ARG A 20 6.77 -9.35 -30.14
CA ARG A 20 5.74 -8.37 -29.75
C ARG A 20 6.25 -7.53 -28.60
N MET A 21 6.21 -6.21 -28.75
CA MET A 21 6.55 -5.26 -27.70
C MET A 21 5.52 -5.29 -26.57
N SER A 22 5.87 -4.75 -25.40
CA SER A 22 4.87 -4.62 -24.33
C SER A 22 3.78 -3.63 -24.73
N SER A 23 2.53 -3.95 -24.43
CA SER A 23 1.37 -3.03 -24.58
C SER A 23 1.22 -2.07 -23.40
N SER A 24 2.08 -2.19 -22.38
CA SER A 24 2.08 -1.30 -21.22
C SER A 24 2.63 0.09 -21.53
N LEU A 25 3.38 0.22 -22.63
CA LEU A 25 3.95 1.46 -23.13
C LEU A 25 3.28 1.82 -24.46
N PRO A 26 3.14 3.11 -24.77
CA PRO A 26 2.61 3.55 -26.05
C PRO A 26 3.46 3.03 -27.22
N ASP A 27 2.90 3.06 -28.42
CA ASP A 27 3.55 2.68 -29.67
C ASP A 27 4.08 1.23 -29.67
N ASP A 28 3.22 0.28 -29.32
CA ASP A 28 3.56 -1.14 -29.35
C ASP A 28 3.66 -1.70 -30.77
N LEU A 29 4.73 -2.45 -31.03
CA LEU A 29 4.98 -3.09 -32.30
C LEU A 29 4.85 -4.61 -32.21
N ALA A 30 4.48 -5.21 -33.32
CA ALA A 30 4.61 -6.65 -33.53
C ALA A 30 5.37 -6.92 -34.82
N MET A 31 6.26 -7.91 -34.81
CA MET A 31 7.06 -8.29 -35.96
C MET A 31 6.98 -9.80 -36.19
N SER A 32 6.96 -10.18 -37.46
CA SER A 32 7.28 -11.53 -37.91
C SER A 32 8.36 -11.44 -38.99
N ALA A 33 9.45 -12.19 -38.82
CA ALA A 33 10.54 -12.28 -39.79
C ALA A 33 10.82 -13.75 -40.10
N THR A 34 11.15 -14.09 -41.33
CA THR A 34 11.50 -15.44 -41.77
C THR A 34 12.72 -15.37 -42.67
N PHE A 35 13.76 -16.09 -42.29
CA PHE A 35 14.99 -16.23 -43.04
C PHE A 35 15.02 -17.58 -43.74
N ILE A 36 15.35 -17.56 -45.03
CA ILE A 36 15.47 -18.73 -45.90
C ILE A 36 16.95 -18.91 -46.23
N PRO A 37 17.66 -19.89 -45.62
CA PRO A 37 19.09 -20.11 -45.83
C PRO A 37 19.46 -20.38 -47.29
N SER A 38 18.64 -21.14 -48.01
CA SER A 38 18.90 -21.52 -49.42
C SER A 38 19.01 -20.33 -50.36
N THR A 39 18.36 -19.20 -50.04
CA THR A 39 18.41 -17.96 -50.84
C THR A 39 19.20 -16.84 -50.15
N GLY A 40 19.51 -17.00 -48.86
CA GLY A 40 20.11 -15.94 -48.03
C GLY A 40 19.22 -14.70 -47.90
N THR A 41 17.90 -14.85 -47.98
CA THR A 41 16.93 -13.74 -47.92
C THR A 41 16.12 -13.76 -46.64
N THR A 42 15.82 -12.57 -46.11
CA THR A 42 14.95 -12.38 -44.95
C THR A 42 13.69 -11.64 -45.38
N PHE A 43 12.53 -12.24 -45.17
CA PHE A 43 11.23 -11.60 -45.34
C PHE A 43 10.70 -11.20 -43.97
N ALA A 44 10.22 -9.96 -43.82
CA ALA A 44 9.67 -9.54 -42.55
C ALA A 44 8.53 -8.54 -42.70
N VAL A 45 7.61 -8.60 -41.74
CA VAL A 45 6.45 -7.73 -41.63
C VAL A 45 6.41 -7.17 -40.20
N VAL A 46 6.28 -5.85 -40.09
CA VAL A 46 6.11 -5.14 -38.81
C VAL A 46 4.74 -4.47 -38.81
N TYR A 47 3.97 -4.69 -37.75
CA TYR A 47 2.64 -4.16 -37.51
C TYR A 47 2.69 -3.10 -36.41
N GLY A 48 1.83 -2.08 -36.52
CA GLY A 48 1.68 -1.02 -35.51
C GLY A 48 2.63 0.17 -35.66
N CYS A 49 3.42 0.24 -36.74
CA CYS A 49 4.41 1.30 -36.93
C CYS A 49 3.78 2.70 -37.01
N SER A 50 4.22 3.60 -36.13
CA SER A 50 4.06 5.04 -36.34
C SER A 50 4.94 5.52 -37.50
N GLY A 51 4.63 6.72 -38.05
CA GLY A 51 5.42 7.30 -39.14
C GLY A 51 6.89 7.51 -38.76
N GLU A 52 7.16 7.88 -37.50
CA GLU A 52 8.51 8.05 -36.96
C GLU A 52 9.24 6.72 -36.82
N GLN A 53 8.57 5.69 -36.28
CA GLN A 53 9.14 4.35 -36.16
C GLN A 53 9.46 3.75 -37.53
N MET A 54 8.60 3.96 -38.53
CA MET A 54 8.84 3.51 -39.89
C MET A 54 10.09 4.16 -40.48
N GLY A 55 10.26 5.47 -40.32
CA GLY A 55 11.47 6.19 -40.74
C GLY A 55 12.74 5.71 -40.02
N SER A 56 12.64 5.43 -38.72
CA SER A 56 13.75 4.89 -37.92
C SER A 56 14.18 3.49 -38.38
N ILE A 57 13.21 2.59 -38.63
CA ILE A 57 13.45 1.25 -39.16
C ILE A 57 14.08 1.33 -40.55
N GLU A 58 13.53 2.14 -41.44
CA GLU A 58 14.05 2.32 -42.80
C GLU A 58 15.49 2.85 -42.76
N ALA A 59 15.76 3.86 -41.93
CA ALA A 59 17.09 4.42 -41.77
C ALA A 59 18.10 3.41 -41.20
N LYS A 60 17.67 2.51 -40.29
CA LYS A 60 18.52 1.43 -39.76
C LYS A 60 18.82 0.38 -40.83
N ILE A 61 17.82 -0.01 -41.63
CA ILE A 61 17.99 -0.97 -42.75
C ILE A 61 18.92 -0.39 -43.83
N ARG A 62 18.71 0.86 -44.24
CA ARG A 62 19.57 1.55 -45.23
C ARG A 62 21.02 1.65 -44.77
N ARG A 63 21.26 1.78 -43.46
CA ARG A 63 22.61 1.85 -42.85
C ARG A 63 23.23 0.47 -42.58
N ALA A 64 22.46 -0.61 -42.64
CA ALA A 64 22.92 -1.96 -42.32
C ALA A 64 24.01 -2.47 -43.29
N GLY A 65 24.04 -1.96 -44.53
CA GLY A 65 25.07 -2.28 -45.52
C GLY A 65 25.24 -3.79 -45.70
N LYS A 66 26.42 -4.32 -45.35
CA LYS A 66 26.74 -5.76 -45.43
C LYS A 66 25.91 -6.65 -44.49
N GLN A 67 25.22 -6.08 -43.49
CA GLN A 67 24.41 -6.82 -42.51
C GLN A 67 23.00 -7.19 -43.04
N LEU A 68 22.61 -6.69 -44.22
CA LEU A 68 21.29 -6.91 -44.82
C LEU A 68 20.92 -8.39 -44.98
N PHE A 69 21.91 -9.26 -45.13
CA PHE A 69 21.70 -10.69 -45.36
C PHE A 69 21.62 -11.50 -44.05
N HIS A 70 21.84 -10.86 -42.89
CA HIS A 70 21.90 -11.58 -41.63
C HIS A 70 20.51 -11.78 -41.02
N PRO A 71 20.13 -13.02 -40.61
CA PRO A 71 18.80 -13.32 -40.07
C PRO A 71 18.43 -12.50 -38.83
N LEU A 72 19.44 -12.09 -38.06
CA LEU A 72 19.24 -11.31 -36.83
C LEU A 72 19.05 -9.82 -37.06
N LEU A 73 19.21 -9.28 -38.27
CA LEU A 73 19.12 -7.83 -38.52
C LEU A 73 17.81 -7.25 -37.98
N LEU A 74 16.68 -7.82 -38.41
CA LEU A 74 15.35 -7.34 -38.00
C LEU A 74 15.07 -7.58 -36.51
N PRO A 75 15.32 -8.77 -35.94
CA PRO A 75 15.27 -8.97 -34.48
C PRO A 75 16.10 -7.96 -33.68
N GLY A 76 17.31 -7.60 -34.13
CA GLY A 76 18.13 -6.60 -33.44
C GLY A 76 17.61 -5.18 -33.61
N VAL A 77 17.11 -4.80 -34.80
CA VAL A 77 16.42 -3.52 -34.98
C VAL A 77 15.23 -3.42 -34.02
N PHE A 78 14.45 -4.49 -33.89
CA PHE A 78 13.31 -4.55 -32.98
C PHE A 78 13.74 -4.46 -31.50
N ALA A 79 14.82 -5.16 -31.11
CA ALA A 79 15.38 -5.08 -29.76
C ALA A 79 15.88 -3.66 -29.42
N GLU A 80 16.49 -2.95 -30.39
CA GLU A 80 16.93 -1.56 -30.24
C GLU A 80 15.78 -0.58 -30.06
N LEU A 81 14.65 -0.81 -30.73
CA LEU A 81 13.46 0.02 -30.58
C LEU A 81 12.82 -0.18 -29.19
N GLU A 82 12.68 -1.43 -28.74
CA GLU A 82 12.17 -1.71 -27.38
C GLU A 82 13.13 -1.13 -26.32
N ARG A 83 14.45 -1.20 -26.55
CA ARG A 83 15.44 -0.58 -25.67
C ARG A 83 15.26 0.91 -25.56
N ALA A 84 15.20 1.62 -26.69
CA ALA A 84 15.03 3.08 -26.69
C ALA A 84 13.78 3.49 -25.88
N ARG A 85 12.66 2.80 -26.12
CA ARG A 85 11.39 3.05 -25.43
C ARG A 85 11.44 2.79 -23.93
N LEU A 86 12.12 1.72 -23.51
CA LEU A 86 12.26 1.39 -22.08
C LEU A 86 13.22 2.35 -21.37
N VAL A 87 14.33 2.72 -22.02
CA VAL A 87 15.32 3.66 -21.48
C VAL A 87 14.69 5.04 -21.29
N GLU A 88 13.99 5.54 -22.31
CA GLU A 88 13.25 6.81 -22.25
C GLU A 88 12.21 6.80 -21.13
N ALA A 89 11.44 5.72 -20.98
CA ALA A 89 10.47 5.60 -19.89
C ALA A 89 11.11 5.60 -18.48
N VAL A 90 12.35 5.11 -18.33
CA VAL A 90 13.09 5.19 -17.06
C VAL A 90 13.57 6.63 -16.81
N GLU A 91 14.10 7.28 -17.84
CA GLU A 91 14.59 8.66 -17.76
C GLU A 91 13.45 9.63 -17.41
N ASP A 92 12.30 9.51 -18.08
CA ASP A 92 11.09 10.28 -17.77
C ASP A 92 10.60 10.09 -16.33
N LEU A 93 10.79 8.89 -15.78
CA LEU A 93 10.42 8.59 -14.40
C LEU A 93 11.45 9.13 -13.38
N MET A 94 12.72 9.21 -13.78
CA MET A 94 13.81 9.70 -12.93
C MET A 94 13.81 11.22 -12.76
N ASP A 95 13.44 11.99 -13.79
CA ASP A 95 13.46 13.45 -13.76
C ASP A 95 12.65 14.06 -12.60
N PRO A 96 11.39 13.64 -12.35
CA PRO A 96 10.62 14.08 -11.18
C PRO A 96 11.27 13.66 -9.86
N PHE A 97 11.97 12.53 -9.85
CA PHE A 97 12.56 11.99 -8.63
C PHE A 97 13.82 12.74 -8.22
N THR A 98 14.75 13.02 -9.13
CA THR A 98 16.00 13.73 -8.84
C THR A 98 15.70 15.13 -8.28
N LEU A 99 14.81 15.87 -8.94
CA LEU A 99 14.34 17.18 -8.50
C LEU A 99 13.70 17.15 -7.11
N ARG A 100 12.97 16.08 -6.78
CA ARG A 100 12.17 15.98 -5.55
C ARG A 100 12.94 15.37 -4.38
N SER A 101 13.90 14.50 -4.63
CA SER A 101 14.83 13.99 -3.62
C SER A 101 15.62 15.15 -3.00
N GLU A 102 16.09 16.09 -3.83
CA GLU A 102 16.75 17.32 -3.33
C GLU A 102 15.81 18.20 -2.49
N GLN A 103 14.53 18.27 -2.87
CA GLN A 103 13.52 19.02 -2.09
C GLN A 103 13.26 18.39 -0.73
N LEU A 104 13.16 17.05 -0.67
CA LEU A 104 12.95 16.32 0.59
C LEU A 104 14.15 16.45 1.54
N GLU A 105 15.37 16.51 0.99
CA GLU A 105 16.58 16.74 1.78
C GLU A 105 16.59 18.16 2.40
N LYS A 106 16.14 19.16 1.65
CA LYS A 106 16.08 20.56 2.10
C LYS A 106 14.87 20.87 2.99
N GLN A 107 13.73 20.23 2.73
CA GLN A 107 12.48 20.43 3.47
C GLN A 107 11.87 19.07 3.83
N PRO A 108 12.10 18.57 5.05
CA PRO A 108 11.45 17.37 5.54
C PRO A 108 9.94 17.51 5.46
N TRP A 109 9.26 16.55 4.84
CA TRP A 109 7.81 16.52 4.73
C TRP A 109 7.15 16.65 6.11
N ARG A 110 6.30 17.65 6.28
CA ARG A 110 5.53 17.89 7.50
C ARG A 110 4.12 17.34 7.33
N PRO A 111 3.70 16.36 8.14
CA PRO A 111 2.34 15.78 8.05
C PRO A 111 1.24 16.82 8.26
N GLU A 112 1.52 17.87 9.04
CA GLU A 112 0.57 18.96 9.31
C GLU A 112 0.18 19.74 8.03
N GLU A 113 1.04 19.72 7.01
CA GLU A 113 0.81 20.41 5.73
C GLU A 113 0.16 19.50 4.67
N ASP A 114 0.11 18.18 4.87
CA ASP A 114 -0.47 17.20 3.94
C ASP A 114 -1.77 16.60 4.48
N THR A 115 -2.73 17.48 4.78
CA THR A 115 -4.05 17.09 5.32
C THR A 115 -4.86 16.17 4.38
N ASP A 116 -4.57 16.19 3.08
CA ASP A 116 -5.24 15.41 2.04
C ASP A 116 -4.47 14.12 1.65
N GLY A 117 -3.28 13.88 2.24
CA GLY A 117 -2.46 12.70 1.94
C GLY A 117 -1.90 12.63 0.50
N THR A 118 -2.03 13.71 -0.26
CA THR A 118 -1.64 13.81 -1.67
C THR A 118 -0.15 13.55 -1.87
N LYS A 119 0.73 14.05 -0.99
CA LYS A 119 2.17 13.85 -1.13
C LYS A 119 2.52 12.39 -0.84
N ALA A 120 1.91 11.78 0.18
CA ALA A 120 2.06 10.35 0.46
C ALA A 120 1.61 9.46 -0.72
N GLN A 121 0.47 9.78 -1.34
CA GLN A 121 -0.03 9.06 -2.51
C GLN A 121 0.91 9.21 -3.72
N GLN A 122 1.47 10.40 -3.94
CA GLN A 122 2.45 10.65 -5.01
C GLN A 122 3.74 9.82 -4.82
N HIS A 123 4.25 9.72 -3.59
CA HIS A 123 5.40 8.86 -3.30
C HIS A 123 5.10 7.39 -3.56
N LEU A 124 3.93 6.92 -3.14
CA LEU A 124 3.50 5.55 -3.40
C LEU A 124 3.34 5.28 -4.90
N SER A 125 2.74 6.20 -5.65
CA SER A 125 2.55 6.02 -7.09
C SER A 125 3.88 5.92 -7.84
N LEU A 126 4.89 6.71 -7.45
CA LEU A 126 6.24 6.62 -8.01
C LEU A 126 6.88 5.27 -7.72
N CYS A 127 6.79 4.77 -6.48
CA CYS A 127 7.30 3.44 -6.12
C CYS A 127 6.66 2.34 -6.98
N VAL A 128 5.34 2.40 -7.16
CA VAL A 128 4.58 1.41 -7.95
C VAL A 128 4.96 1.49 -9.44
N GLN A 129 5.07 2.70 -9.99
CA GLN A 129 5.50 2.91 -11.38
C GLN A 129 6.90 2.36 -11.62
N SER A 130 7.83 2.61 -10.70
CA SER A 130 9.21 2.09 -10.74
C SER A 130 9.24 0.57 -10.73
N GLN A 131 8.46 -0.05 -9.83
CA GLN A 131 8.36 -1.50 -9.74
C GLN A 131 7.84 -2.11 -11.04
N ASN A 132 6.77 -1.54 -11.60
CA ASN A 132 6.22 -2.02 -12.86
C ASN A 132 7.26 -1.92 -13.99
N LEU A 133 7.94 -0.78 -14.11
CA LEU A 133 8.95 -0.56 -15.15
C LEU A 133 10.14 -1.53 -15.01
N MET A 134 10.65 -1.73 -13.80
CA MET A 134 11.68 -2.75 -13.53
C MET A 134 11.22 -4.15 -13.94
N ASP A 135 9.99 -4.52 -13.63
CA ASP A 135 9.47 -5.85 -13.95
C ASP A 135 9.31 -6.02 -15.46
N GLN A 136 8.93 -4.97 -16.19
CA GLN A 136 8.94 -4.96 -17.65
C GLN A 136 10.36 -5.14 -18.20
N ILE A 137 11.34 -4.37 -17.72
CA ILE A 137 12.74 -4.46 -18.16
C ILE A 137 13.29 -5.86 -17.88
N ARG A 138 13.06 -6.41 -16.68
CA ARG A 138 13.43 -7.80 -16.31
C ARG A 138 12.79 -8.82 -17.24
N MET A 139 11.52 -8.64 -17.60
CA MET A 139 10.85 -9.54 -18.53
C MET A 139 11.50 -9.49 -19.92
N VAL A 140 11.75 -8.30 -20.46
CA VAL A 140 12.42 -8.13 -21.77
C VAL A 140 13.82 -8.72 -21.74
N LYS A 141 14.61 -8.41 -20.70
CA LYS A 141 15.94 -8.98 -20.51
C LYS A 141 15.91 -10.51 -20.53
N ARG A 142 15.00 -11.14 -19.77
CA ARG A 142 14.84 -12.60 -19.76
C ARG A 142 14.53 -13.16 -21.16
N GLN A 143 13.74 -12.46 -21.97
CA GLN A 143 13.46 -12.88 -23.35
C GLN A 143 14.68 -12.71 -24.25
N LEU A 144 15.44 -11.62 -24.12
CA LEU A 144 16.70 -11.43 -24.85
C LEU A 144 17.76 -12.46 -24.44
N THR A 145 17.82 -12.86 -23.18
CA THR A 145 18.74 -13.93 -22.74
C THR A 145 18.38 -15.28 -23.36
N LYS A 146 17.07 -15.59 -23.47
CA LYS A 146 16.62 -16.80 -24.18
C LYS A 146 17.00 -16.73 -25.66
N PHE A 147 16.73 -15.59 -26.29
CA PHE A 147 17.08 -15.33 -27.68
C PHE A 147 18.59 -15.43 -27.94
N SER A 148 19.44 -14.85 -27.09
CA SER A 148 20.91 -14.94 -27.21
C SER A 148 21.41 -16.39 -27.11
N LYS A 149 20.75 -17.24 -26.29
CA LYS A 149 21.04 -18.68 -26.23
C LYS A 149 20.62 -19.39 -27.52
N GLU A 150 19.41 -19.12 -27.99
CA GLU A 150 18.82 -19.67 -29.21
C GLU A 150 19.60 -19.27 -30.48
N ILE A 151 20.15 -18.05 -30.52
CA ILE A 151 21.03 -17.59 -31.61
C ILE A 151 22.20 -18.53 -31.82
N ASN A 152 22.85 -19.02 -30.75
CA ASN A 152 24.00 -19.91 -30.90
C ASN A 152 23.60 -21.23 -31.58
N ILE A 153 22.39 -21.73 -31.29
CA ILE A 153 21.84 -22.93 -31.91
C ILE A 153 21.61 -22.69 -33.39
N VAL A 154 20.99 -21.55 -33.75
CA VAL A 154 20.77 -21.16 -35.15
C VAL A 154 22.09 -21.03 -35.91
N THR A 155 23.11 -20.42 -35.31
CA THR A 155 24.44 -20.30 -35.93
C THR A 155 25.03 -21.68 -36.20
N THR A 156 25.00 -22.59 -35.22
CA THR A 156 25.53 -23.97 -35.39
C THR A 156 24.73 -24.78 -36.41
N GLU A 157 23.40 -24.65 -36.44
CA GLU A 157 22.56 -25.33 -37.43
C GLU A 157 22.79 -24.77 -38.84
N LEU A 158 22.95 -23.45 -38.98
CA LEU A 158 23.32 -22.81 -40.24
C LEU A 158 24.69 -23.28 -40.73
N GLU A 159 25.69 -23.38 -39.86
CA GLU A 159 27.01 -23.93 -40.17
C GLU A 159 26.90 -25.40 -40.64
N SER A 160 26.07 -26.22 -39.99
CA SER A 160 25.89 -27.63 -40.37
C SER A 160 25.14 -27.84 -41.69
N LEU A 161 24.23 -26.92 -42.04
CA LEU A 161 23.52 -26.93 -43.32
C LEU A 161 24.43 -26.45 -44.45
N ASP A 162 25.35 -25.53 -44.16
CA ASP A 162 26.38 -25.07 -45.11
C ASP A 162 27.34 -26.22 -45.49
N GLU A 163 27.71 -27.08 -44.53
CA GLU A 163 28.51 -28.30 -44.79
C GLU A 163 27.79 -29.35 -45.66
N ALA A 164 26.46 -29.43 -45.59
CA ALA A 164 25.67 -30.45 -46.28
C ALA A 164 25.28 -30.07 -47.72
N GLU A 165 25.24 -28.77 -48.07
CA GLU A 165 24.66 -28.30 -49.34
C GLU A 165 25.65 -27.58 -50.29
N TYR A 166 26.91 -27.27 -49.94
CA TYR A 166 27.78 -26.42 -50.80
C TYR A 166 29.23 -26.88 -51.06
N ILE A 167 29.44 -27.41 -52.27
CA ILE A 167 30.75 -27.49 -52.95
C ILE A 167 31.11 -26.19 -53.70
N HIS A 168 30.30 -25.10 -53.74
CA HIS A 168 30.62 -24.01 -54.68
C HIS A 168 30.23 -22.54 -54.38
N CYS A 169 30.12 -22.06 -53.15
CA CYS A 169 29.94 -20.61 -52.91
C CYS A 169 30.86 -20.03 -51.84
N ASN A 170 32.00 -19.48 -52.30
CA ASN A 170 32.79 -18.41 -51.69
C ASN A 170 32.88 -18.40 -50.15
N GLU A 171 33.88 -19.10 -49.61
CA GLU A 171 34.48 -18.96 -48.26
C GLU A 171 34.41 -17.54 -47.62
N PRO A 172 34.65 -16.42 -48.34
CA PRO A 172 34.54 -15.08 -47.74
C PRO A 172 33.13 -14.72 -47.24
N ARG A 173 32.05 -15.31 -47.78
CA ARG A 173 30.67 -14.96 -47.39
C ARG A 173 30.27 -15.60 -46.05
N ALA A 174 30.66 -16.84 -45.81
CA ALA A 174 30.43 -17.53 -44.53
C ALA A 174 31.19 -16.84 -43.39
N ALA A 175 32.45 -16.48 -43.62
CA ALA A 175 33.26 -15.72 -42.67
C ALA A 175 32.68 -14.31 -42.39
N GLU A 176 32.14 -13.62 -43.39
CA GLU A 176 31.46 -12.34 -43.20
C GLU A 176 30.17 -12.47 -42.37
N ILE A 177 29.34 -13.50 -42.64
CA ILE A 177 28.11 -13.77 -41.87
C ILE A 177 28.42 -14.08 -40.41
N ALA A 178 29.43 -14.92 -40.15
CA ALA A 178 29.88 -15.23 -38.79
C ALA A 178 30.35 -13.98 -38.03
N ASN A 179 31.13 -13.12 -38.68
CA ASN A 179 31.58 -11.85 -38.09
C ASN A 179 30.41 -10.89 -37.77
N VAL A 180 29.39 -10.83 -38.62
CA VAL A 180 28.17 -10.05 -38.36
C VAL A 180 27.38 -10.66 -37.20
N GLY A 181 27.28 -11.99 -37.13
CA GLY A 181 26.63 -12.69 -36.02
C GLY A 181 27.28 -12.38 -34.67
N ILE A 182 28.63 -12.38 -34.60
CA ILE A 182 29.37 -12.00 -33.39
C ILE A 182 29.07 -10.55 -32.99
N LYS A 183 29.07 -9.61 -33.94
CA LYS A 183 28.74 -8.20 -33.65
C LYS A 183 27.32 -8.04 -33.12
N MET A 184 26.37 -8.76 -33.71
CA MET A 184 24.97 -8.68 -33.32
C MET A 184 24.72 -9.28 -31.94
N LYS A 185 25.36 -10.41 -31.65
CA LYS A 185 25.32 -11.04 -30.32
C LYS A 185 25.91 -10.11 -29.27
N ARG A 186 27.10 -9.55 -29.52
CA ARG A 186 27.72 -8.56 -28.62
C ARG A 186 26.77 -7.40 -28.36
N ARG A 187 26.10 -6.88 -29.39
CA ARG A 187 25.15 -5.79 -29.20
C ARG A 187 23.96 -6.20 -28.32
N VAL A 188 23.40 -7.39 -28.50
CA VAL A 188 22.32 -7.90 -27.62
C VAL A 188 22.82 -8.03 -26.17
N ASP A 189 24.06 -8.49 -25.98
CA ASP A 189 24.68 -8.55 -24.65
C ASP A 189 24.86 -7.16 -24.04
N ASP A 190 25.30 -6.17 -24.82
CA ASP A 190 25.39 -4.77 -24.39
C ASP A 190 24.02 -4.21 -23.97
N ILE A 191 22.94 -4.54 -24.71
CA ILE A 191 21.56 -4.14 -24.35
C ILE A 191 21.15 -4.78 -23.02
N MET A 192 21.52 -6.03 -22.78
CA MET A 192 21.20 -6.70 -21.51
C MET A 192 21.93 -6.08 -20.31
N VAL A 193 23.18 -5.64 -20.51
CA VAL A 193 23.96 -4.90 -19.49
C VAL A 193 23.31 -3.53 -19.24
N GLU A 194 22.97 -2.80 -20.30
CA GLU A 194 22.28 -1.51 -20.18
C GLU A 194 20.95 -1.65 -19.43
N TYR A 195 20.21 -2.74 -19.62
CA TYR A 195 19.02 -3.03 -18.83
C TYR A 195 19.32 -3.35 -17.36
N ASP A 196 20.46 -3.95 -17.03
CA ASP A 196 20.86 -4.12 -15.64
C ASP A 196 21.14 -2.77 -14.98
N ASP A 197 21.86 -1.88 -15.67
CA ASP A 197 22.11 -0.52 -15.19
C ASP A 197 20.78 0.22 -14.93
N LYS A 198 19.81 0.11 -15.86
CA LYS A 198 18.47 0.72 -15.69
C LYS A 198 17.63 0.07 -14.58
N ILE A 199 17.78 -1.23 -14.34
CA ILE A 199 17.15 -1.90 -13.19
C ILE A 199 17.75 -1.37 -11.88
N ASP A 200 19.06 -1.16 -11.84
CA ASP A 200 19.76 -0.65 -10.66
C ASP A 200 19.39 0.81 -10.37
N GLU A 201 19.25 1.65 -11.40
CA GLU A 201 18.70 3.01 -11.28
C GLU A 201 17.31 3.00 -10.62
N CYS A 202 16.40 2.14 -11.10
CA CYS A 202 15.07 2.00 -10.52
C CYS A 202 15.08 1.44 -9.09
N ASN A 203 15.97 0.48 -8.79
CA ASN A 203 16.15 -0.04 -7.43
C ASN A 203 16.63 1.06 -6.47
N MET A 204 17.61 1.86 -6.89
CA MET A 204 18.11 2.99 -6.11
C MET A 204 16.97 3.98 -5.83
N MET A 205 16.12 4.26 -6.82
CA MET A 205 14.96 5.13 -6.64
C MET A 205 13.96 4.59 -5.60
N ILE A 206 13.65 3.30 -5.64
CA ILE A 206 12.78 2.65 -4.65
C ILE A 206 13.40 2.70 -3.24
N CYS A 207 14.71 2.47 -3.13
CA CYS A 207 15.42 2.57 -1.85
C CYS A 207 15.37 3.99 -1.29
N ASN A 208 15.66 5.00 -2.11
CA ASN A 208 15.67 6.40 -1.68
C ASN A 208 14.27 6.89 -1.28
N THR A 209 13.24 6.58 -2.07
CA THR A 209 11.84 6.88 -1.74
C THR A 209 11.37 6.17 -0.47
N SER A 210 11.72 4.89 -0.30
CA SER A 210 11.40 4.11 0.91
C SER A 210 12.05 4.72 2.15
N LEU A 211 13.32 5.12 2.07
CA LEU A 211 14.02 5.78 3.16
C LEU A 211 13.37 7.10 3.54
N ALA A 212 13.04 7.95 2.55
CA ALA A 212 12.31 9.19 2.78
C ALA A 212 10.97 8.91 3.48
N MET A 213 10.21 7.92 3.01
CA MET A 213 8.93 7.52 3.58
C MET A 213 9.05 7.00 5.02
N GLN A 214 10.12 6.30 5.38
CA GLN A 214 10.34 5.85 6.75
C GLN A 214 10.56 7.02 7.73
N THR A 215 11.33 8.03 7.33
CA THR A 215 11.53 9.23 8.18
C THR A 215 10.21 9.95 8.43
N ILE A 216 9.37 10.02 7.41
CA ILE A 216 8.02 10.55 7.43
C ILE A 216 7.12 9.76 8.39
N TRP A 217 7.06 8.43 8.27
CA TRP A 217 6.23 7.60 9.15
C TRP A 217 6.64 7.70 10.61
N ASN A 218 7.96 7.73 10.89
CA ASN A 218 8.45 7.93 12.25
C ASN A 218 8.03 9.29 12.83
N HIS A 219 7.96 10.33 11.99
CA HIS A 219 7.47 11.64 12.40
C HIS A 219 5.98 11.61 12.76
N ILE A 220 5.14 11.02 11.89
CA ILE A 220 3.70 10.85 12.12
C ILE A 220 3.46 10.10 13.43
N ALA A 221 4.10 8.94 13.60
CA ALA A 221 3.95 8.12 14.81
C ALA A 221 4.33 8.88 16.08
N ARG A 222 5.38 9.72 16.01
CA ARG A 222 5.80 10.56 17.14
C ARG A 222 4.80 11.67 17.44
N GLN A 223 4.19 12.26 16.41
CA GLN A 223 3.17 13.28 16.57
C GLN A 223 1.87 12.70 17.15
N ASP A 224 1.43 11.54 16.64
CA ASP A 224 0.26 10.83 17.15
C ASP A 224 0.44 10.38 18.60
N SER A 225 1.65 9.98 18.98
CA SER A 225 1.96 9.70 20.39
C SER A 225 1.79 10.95 21.27
N LYS A 226 2.23 12.12 20.81
CA LYS A 226 2.05 13.39 21.55
C LYS A 226 0.59 13.82 21.62
N THR A 227 -0.19 13.66 20.56
CA THR A 227 -1.62 14.00 20.59
C THR A 227 -2.39 13.02 21.48
N ASN A 228 -2.12 11.72 21.37
CA ASN A 228 -2.75 10.70 22.19
C ASN A 228 -2.41 10.87 23.69
N THR A 229 -1.17 11.22 24.02
CA THR A 229 -0.80 11.53 25.42
C THR A 229 -1.51 12.77 25.95
N LYS A 230 -1.72 13.81 25.12
CA LYS A 230 -2.54 14.99 25.50
C LYS A 230 -4.00 14.62 25.71
N ILE A 231 -4.59 13.82 24.80
CA ILE A 231 -5.97 13.34 24.91
C ILE A 231 -6.13 12.49 26.18
N SER A 232 -5.21 11.58 26.47
CA SER A 232 -5.21 10.77 27.69
C SER A 232 -5.15 11.63 28.95
N LYS A 233 -4.31 12.67 28.97
CA LYS A 233 -4.27 13.65 30.08
C LYS A 233 -5.58 14.42 30.22
N ALA A 234 -6.19 14.85 29.12
CA ALA A 234 -7.49 15.52 29.13
C ALA A 234 -8.59 14.59 29.67
N ASN A 235 -8.63 13.34 29.21
CA ASN A 235 -9.57 12.33 29.70
C ASN A 235 -9.37 12.03 31.19
N ALA A 236 -8.11 11.97 31.66
CA ALA A 236 -7.81 11.82 33.07
C ALA A 236 -8.29 13.03 33.89
N ALA A 237 -8.10 14.25 33.38
CA ALA A 237 -8.60 15.46 34.02
C ALA A 237 -10.14 15.48 34.08
N ILE A 238 -10.81 15.12 32.98
CA ILE A 238 -12.27 14.97 32.92
C ILE A 238 -12.73 13.92 33.92
N ALA A 239 -12.10 12.74 33.97
CA ALA A 239 -12.46 11.69 34.93
C ALA A 239 -12.35 12.16 36.39
N VAL A 240 -11.34 12.98 36.71
CA VAL A 240 -11.21 13.60 38.04
C VAL A 240 -12.35 14.60 38.30
N GLN A 241 -12.67 15.45 37.33
CA GLN A 241 -13.78 16.41 37.44
C GLN A 241 -15.13 15.72 37.58
N THR A 242 -15.42 14.69 36.76
CA THR A 242 -16.63 13.87 36.86
C THR A 242 -16.74 13.18 38.22
N LYS A 243 -15.61 12.81 38.84
CA LYS A 243 -15.59 12.24 40.20
C LYS A 243 -16.10 13.24 41.24
N VAL A 244 -15.74 14.52 41.10
CA VAL A 244 -16.22 15.62 41.96
C VAL A 244 -17.70 15.90 41.71
N GLU A 245 -18.12 15.97 40.44
CA GLU A 245 -19.53 16.14 40.07
C GLU A 245 -20.41 15.00 40.62
N SER A 246 -19.90 13.75 40.59
CA SER A 246 -20.57 12.59 41.18
C SER A 246 -20.77 12.72 42.69
N ALA A 247 -19.85 13.38 43.41
CA ALA A 247 -19.98 13.63 44.83
C ALA A 247 -21.05 14.72 45.12
N GLN A 248 -21.13 15.76 44.29
CA GLN A 248 -22.18 16.76 44.38
C GLN A 248 -23.56 16.17 44.11
N MET A 249 -23.69 15.31 43.09
CA MET A 249 -24.95 14.61 42.78
C MET A 249 -25.45 13.77 43.96
N ARG A 250 -24.55 13.06 44.64
CA ARG A 250 -24.88 12.30 45.86
C ARG A 250 -25.40 13.19 46.99
N THR A 251 -24.89 14.41 47.12
CA THR A 251 -25.31 15.35 48.15
C THR A 251 -26.72 15.89 47.89
N ILE A 252 -27.03 16.24 46.63
CA ILE A 252 -28.38 16.68 46.23
C ILE A 252 -29.39 15.56 46.48
N ALA A 253 -29.08 14.33 46.06
CA ALA A 253 -29.94 13.18 46.28
C ALA A 253 -30.23 12.93 47.77
N LEU A 254 -29.22 13.06 48.63
CA LEU A 254 -29.39 12.96 50.09
C LEU A 254 -30.36 14.04 50.60
N LEU A 255 -30.23 15.27 50.13
CA LEU A 255 -31.11 16.37 50.52
C LEU A 255 -32.57 16.09 50.14
N THR A 256 -32.80 15.60 48.92
CA THR A 256 -34.15 15.21 48.47
C THR A 256 -34.75 14.05 49.28
N MET A 257 -33.92 13.08 49.67
CA MET A 257 -34.35 11.91 50.43
C MET A 257 -34.77 12.24 51.87
N ILE A 258 -34.21 13.30 52.47
CA ILE A 258 -34.62 13.81 53.78
C ILE A 258 -35.87 14.70 53.64
N TYR A 259 -35.90 15.53 52.59
CA TYR A 259 -36.97 16.49 52.38
C TYR A 259 -38.31 15.84 52.01
N LEU A 260 -38.31 14.81 51.15
CA LEU A 260 -39.52 14.12 50.69
C LEU A 260 -40.38 13.50 51.82
N PRO A 261 -39.81 12.73 52.77
CA PRO A 261 -40.58 12.19 53.88
C PRO A 261 -41.03 13.28 54.86
N LEU A 262 -40.17 14.28 55.12
CA LEU A 262 -40.49 15.38 56.03
C LEU A 262 -41.67 16.22 55.51
N SER A 263 -41.66 16.56 54.22
CA SER A 263 -42.74 17.30 53.58
C SER A 263 -44.04 16.51 53.50
N SER A 264 -43.97 15.19 53.24
CA SER A 264 -45.16 14.32 53.22
C SER A 264 -45.84 14.24 54.58
N VAL A 265 -45.05 14.09 55.66
CA VAL A 265 -45.58 14.12 57.02
C VAL A 265 -46.15 15.51 57.35
N ALA A 266 -45.46 16.59 57.00
CA ALA A 266 -45.99 17.94 57.18
C ALA A 266 -47.33 18.15 56.46
N ALA A 267 -47.50 17.65 55.23
CA ALA A 267 -48.73 17.77 54.46
C ALA A 267 -49.89 16.96 55.07
N ILE A 268 -49.65 15.70 55.44
CA ILE A 268 -50.67 14.83 56.07
C ILE A 268 -51.19 15.48 57.36
N PHE A 269 -50.28 15.97 58.21
CA PHE A 269 -50.67 16.59 59.47
C PHE A 269 -51.21 18.02 59.28
N SER A 270 -50.81 18.77 58.24
CA SER A 270 -51.39 20.10 57.95
C SER A 270 -52.89 20.05 57.65
N MET A 271 -53.39 18.90 57.20
CA MET A 271 -54.79 18.70 56.84
C MET A 271 -55.66 18.30 58.05
N ASP A 272 -55.06 17.76 59.12
CA ASP A 272 -55.79 17.07 60.21
C ASP A 272 -55.51 17.65 61.61
N MET A 273 -54.40 18.39 61.81
CA MET A 273 -54.00 18.90 63.13
C MET A 273 -54.69 20.18 63.59
N PHE A 274 -55.29 20.94 62.68
CA PHE A 274 -55.96 22.20 63.02
C PHE A 274 -57.46 22.10 62.74
N ASN A 275 -58.24 21.81 63.77
CA ASN A 275 -59.69 21.86 63.72
C ASN A 275 -60.16 23.27 64.09
N TRP A 276 -60.31 24.13 63.07
CA TRP A 276 -60.74 25.53 63.25
C TRP A 276 -62.25 25.68 63.53
N GLU A 277 -63.04 24.59 63.55
CA GLU A 277 -64.50 24.58 63.82
C GLU A 277 -64.87 23.99 65.21
N ALA A 278 -63.95 24.00 66.18
CA ALA A 278 -64.27 23.54 67.55
C ALA A 278 -65.08 24.60 68.33
N MET A 279 -66.31 24.28 68.74
CA MET A 279 -67.13 25.12 69.63
C MET A 279 -66.57 25.15 71.07
N ASP A 280 -66.86 26.25 71.77
CA ASP A 280 -66.28 26.66 73.07
C ASP A 280 -66.05 25.50 74.07
N GLY A 281 -64.78 25.26 74.39
CA GLY A 281 -64.34 24.41 75.50
C GLY A 281 -63.55 23.15 75.13
N GLN A 282 -63.31 22.85 73.84
CA GLN A 282 -62.46 21.71 73.43
C GLN A 282 -61.15 22.17 72.79
N SER A 283 -60.07 21.41 73.02
CA SER A 283 -58.70 21.82 72.69
C SER A 283 -58.49 21.99 71.19
N ILE A 284 -58.15 23.21 70.78
CA ILE A 284 -57.81 23.60 69.40
C ILE A 284 -56.54 22.89 68.89
N VAL A 285 -55.78 22.25 69.77
CA VAL A 285 -54.56 21.49 69.46
C VAL A 285 -54.68 20.08 70.05
N SER A 286 -54.65 19.06 69.17
CA SER A 286 -54.73 17.66 69.57
C SER A 286 -53.54 17.26 70.46
N LYS A 287 -53.81 16.52 71.54
CA LYS A 287 -52.84 16.00 72.54
C LYS A 287 -51.80 15.02 71.96
N HIS A 288 -51.85 14.74 70.65
CA HIS A 288 -51.06 13.74 69.93
C HIS A 288 -49.88 14.31 69.12
N ILE A 289 -49.46 15.57 69.34
CA ILE A 289 -48.27 16.17 68.71
C ILE A 289 -47.03 15.28 68.81
N TRP A 290 -46.90 14.47 69.86
CA TRP A 290 -45.77 13.56 70.00
C TRP A 290 -45.71 12.49 68.89
N LEU A 291 -46.84 12.07 68.31
CA LEU A 291 -46.88 11.15 67.16
C LEU A 291 -46.26 11.78 65.90
N PHE A 292 -46.37 13.10 65.72
CA PHE A 292 -45.69 13.81 64.63
C PHE A 292 -44.17 13.69 64.75
N ALA A 293 -43.63 13.89 65.96
CA ALA A 293 -42.19 13.77 66.22
C ALA A 293 -41.70 12.32 65.97
N VAL A 294 -42.42 11.33 66.49
CA VAL A 294 -42.04 9.91 66.34
C VAL A 294 -42.13 9.44 64.90
N LEU A 295 -43.21 9.78 64.18
CA LEU A 295 -43.40 9.34 62.80
C LEU A 295 -42.38 10.00 61.87
N THR A 296 -42.10 11.29 62.05
CA THR A 296 -41.08 12.02 61.27
C THR A 296 -39.69 11.44 61.47
N VAL A 297 -39.30 11.19 62.73
CA VAL A 297 -37.99 10.59 63.06
C VAL A 297 -37.91 9.15 62.55
N GLY A 298 -38.99 8.38 62.63
CA GLY A 298 -39.06 7.01 62.11
C GLY A 298 -38.91 6.95 60.59
N LEU A 299 -39.64 7.78 59.84
CA LEU A 299 -39.58 7.80 58.38
C LEU A 299 -38.21 8.28 57.87
N THR A 300 -37.63 9.29 58.52
CA THR A 300 -36.29 9.80 58.16
C THR A 300 -35.18 8.79 58.46
N LEU A 301 -35.26 8.05 59.57
CA LEU A 301 -34.36 6.92 59.84
C LEU A 301 -34.51 5.82 58.80
N LEU A 302 -35.74 5.48 58.40
CA LEU A 302 -36.01 4.44 57.41
C LEU A 302 -35.41 4.80 56.05
N THR A 303 -35.59 6.03 55.57
CA THR A 303 -35.02 6.46 54.28
C THR A 303 -33.50 6.50 54.31
N ILE A 304 -32.90 6.99 55.40
CA ILE A 304 -31.43 6.97 55.59
C ILE A 304 -30.89 5.53 55.61
N ALA A 305 -31.56 4.63 56.31
CA ALA A 305 -31.19 3.22 56.37
C ALA A 305 -31.27 2.55 54.99
N ALA A 306 -32.32 2.81 54.21
CA ALA A 306 -32.48 2.29 52.86
C ALA A 306 -31.33 2.72 51.93
N TRP A 307 -30.92 4.00 51.98
CA TRP A 307 -29.79 4.50 51.20
C TRP A 307 -28.44 3.94 51.65
N PHE A 308 -28.21 3.83 52.96
CA PHE A 308 -26.97 3.26 53.48
C PHE A 308 -26.80 1.79 53.07
N LEU A 309 -27.90 1.02 53.07
CA LEU A 309 -27.91 -0.36 52.59
C LEU A 309 -27.73 -0.45 51.07
N GLY A 310 -28.40 0.41 50.29
CA GLY A 310 -28.25 0.47 48.83
C GLY A 310 -26.82 0.82 48.40
N THR A 311 -26.26 1.90 48.95
CA THR A 311 -24.89 2.34 48.64
C THR A 311 -23.83 1.35 49.11
N ARG A 312 -24.04 0.62 50.21
CA ARG A 312 -23.14 -0.48 50.63
C ARG A 312 -23.17 -1.64 49.65
N LYS A 313 -24.34 -2.03 49.13
CA LYS A 313 -24.46 -3.10 48.13
C LYS A 313 -23.75 -2.73 46.83
N GLU A 314 -23.94 -1.51 46.34
CA GLU A 314 -23.25 -1.02 45.14
C GLU A 314 -21.72 -1.03 45.30
N LYS A 315 -21.21 -0.56 46.45
CA LYS A 315 -19.76 -0.59 46.75
C LYS A 315 -19.21 -2.02 46.83
N ALA A 316 -19.97 -2.97 47.34
CA ALA A 316 -19.56 -4.37 47.41
C ALA A 316 -19.51 -5.03 46.02
N MET A 317 -20.47 -4.70 45.13
CA MET A 317 -20.48 -5.18 43.74
C MET A 317 -19.34 -4.58 42.92
N ALA A 318 -19.07 -3.28 43.06
CA ALA A 318 -17.96 -2.60 42.38
C ALA A 318 -16.58 -3.15 42.80
N LYS A 319 -16.38 -3.44 44.09
CA LYS A 319 -15.14 -4.05 44.58
C LYS A 319 -14.93 -5.46 44.01
N LYS A 320 -16.02 -6.23 43.82
CA LYS A 320 -15.94 -7.58 43.24
C LYS A 320 -15.62 -7.55 41.75
N SER A 321 -16.13 -6.56 41.00
CA SER A 321 -15.78 -6.37 39.58
C SER A 321 -14.35 -5.88 39.39
N ASP A 322 -13.87 -4.95 40.23
CA ASP A 322 -12.48 -4.47 40.17
C ASP A 322 -11.48 -5.61 40.45
N ILE A 323 -11.79 -6.50 41.40
CA ILE A 323 -10.96 -7.68 41.69
C ILE A 323 -10.97 -8.66 40.50
N TYR A 324 -12.10 -8.81 39.79
CA TYR A 324 -12.20 -9.67 38.61
C TYR A 324 -11.42 -9.12 37.41
N PHE A 325 -11.42 -7.80 37.21
CA PHE A 325 -10.64 -7.14 36.15
C PHE A 325 -9.14 -7.08 36.44
N ASN A 326 -8.76 -6.96 37.72
CA ASN A 326 -7.38 -6.78 38.15
C ASN A 326 -6.71 -8.09 38.60
N SER A 327 -7.41 -9.23 38.57
CA SER A 327 -6.78 -10.54 38.70
C SER A 327 -6.03 -10.85 37.40
N PRO A 328 -4.74 -11.24 37.46
CA PRO A 328 -4.00 -11.61 36.26
C PRO A 328 -4.73 -12.77 35.59
N GLN A 329 -5.23 -12.56 34.38
CA GLN A 329 -5.63 -13.68 33.53
C GLN A 329 -4.37 -14.53 33.31
N ARG A 330 -4.25 -15.65 34.02
CA ARG A 330 -3.32 -16.71 33.63
C ARG A 330 -3.74 -17.15 32.24
N HIS A 331 -2.97 -16.72 31.23
CA HIS A 331 -2.76 -17.54 30.06
C HIS A 331 -2.11 -18.85 30.55
N GLU A 332 -2.92 -19.87 30.82
CA GLU A 332 -2.45 -21.26 30.78
C GLU A 332 -2.85 -21.83 29.41
N THR A 333 -1.93 -21.61 28.47
CA THR A 333 -1.40 -22.61 27.53
C THR A 333 -2.38 -23.67 27.03
N PHE A 334 -2.89 -23.45 25.81
CA PHE A 334 -3.21 -24.56 24.91
C PHE A 334 -1.89 -25.23 24.51
N ASP A 335 -1.58 -26.35 25.13
CA ASP A 335 -0.65 -27.34 24.58
C ASP A 335 -1.29 -27.92 23.31
N TYR A 336 -0.67 -27.66 22.16
CA TYR A 336 -0.92 -28.41 20.93
C TYR A 336 0.00 -29.63 20.92
N VAL A 337 -0.61 -30.81 20.88
CA VAL A 337 -0.01 -32.10 20.49
C VAL A 337 0.26 -32.11 18.99
#